data_AF-A0A934AF09-F1
#
_entry.id   AF-A0A934AF09-F1
#
_cell.length_a   1.000
_cell.length_b   1.000
_cell.length_c   1.000
_cell.angle_alpha   90.00
_cell.angle_beta   90.00
_cell.angle_gamma   90.00
#
_symmetry.space_group_name_H-M   'P 1'
#
loop_
_entity.id
_entity.type
_entity.pdbx_description
1 polymer ?
#
loop_
_entity_poly.entity_id
_entity_poly.type
_entity_poly.pdbx_seq_one_letter_code
_entity_poly.pdbx_strand_id
1 'polypeptide(L)'
;MAKNTGLRLHNKGGAVEAEKISREISNLPPEAQRQVKDFIAFLSVRYKKKSEKSLKKIPSLSKESFVGIWKDREDMEDSDNWLRNKRKTEWGEPIV
;
A
#
# COMPACT_ATOMS: atom_id res chain seq x y z
N MET A 1 -47.67 -8.22 11.81
CA MET A 1 -46.48 -8.41 10.95
C MET A 1 -46.43 -7.28 9.94
N ALA A 2 -45.62 -6.24 10.17
CA ALA A 2 -45.46 -5.13 9.23
C ALA A 2 -44.07 -5.24 8.59
N LYS A 3 -44.01 -5.51 7.28
CA LYS A 3 -42.76 -5.51 6.51
C LYS A 3 -42.53 -4.09 6.02
N ASN A 4 -41.63 -3.37 6.68
CA ASN A 4 -41.25 -2.02 6.27
C ASN A 4 -40.37 -2.11 5.02
N THR A 5 -40.94 -1.80 3.85
CA THR A 5 -40.20 -1.66 2.59
C THR A 5 -39.42 -0.35 2.60
N GLY A 6 -38.15 -0.44 3.01
CA GLY A 6 -37.20 0.67 2.88
C GLY A 6 -36.90 0.95 1.41
N LEU A 7 -37.56 1.97 0.88
CA LEU A 7 -37.30 2.56 -0.43
C LEU A 7 -35.85 3.09 -0.45
N ARG A 8 -34.97 2.42 -1.20
CA ARG A 8 -33.59 2.83 -1.45
C ARG A 8 -33.59 4.03 -2.40
N LEU A 9 -33.63 5.22 -1.82
CA LEU A 9 -33.61 6.47 -2.58
C LEU A 9 -32.18 7.02 -2.74
N HIS A 10 -31.75 7.03 -4.00
CA HIS A 10 -30.90 8.02 -4.66
C HIS A 10 -29.40 8.13 -4.32
N ASN A 11 -28.59 7.32 -5.02
CA ASN A 11 -27.26 7.74 -5.48
C ASN A 11 -27.35 8.18 -6.96
N LYS A 12 -28.25 9.14 -7.26
CA LYS A 12 -28.39 9.74 -8.60
C LYS A 12 -27.77 11.14 -8.68
N GLY A 13 -27.58 11.82 -7.54
CA GLY A 13 -27.00 13.16 -7.50
C GLY A 13 -25.52 13.21 -7.91
N GLY A 14 -24.71 12.25 -7.48
CA GLY A 14 -23.26 12.26 -7.75
C GLY A 14 -22.89 12.12 -9.24
N ALA A 15 -23.68 11.38 -10.01
CA ALA A 15 -23.45 11.19 -11.45
C ALA A 15 -23.74 12.47 -12.25
N VAL A 16 -24.83 13.17 -11.91
CA VAL A 16 -25.24 14.40 -12.60
C VAL A 16 -24.25 15.55 -12.34
N GLU A 17 -23.72 15.65 -11.12
CA GLU A 17 -22.69 16.63 -10.78
C GLU A 17 -21.37 16.35 -11.53
N ALA A 18 -20.96 15.09 -11.67
CA ALA A 18 -19.76 14.73 -12.41
C ALA A 18 -19.84 15.08 -13.91
N GLU A 19 -21.00 14.85 -14.53
CA GLU A 19 -21.27 15.22 -15.92
C GLU A 19 -21.31 16.73 -16.14
N LYS A 20 -21.78 17.49 -15.15
CA LYS A 20 -21.78 18.96 -15.19
C LYS A 20 -20.36 19.51 -15.11
N ILE A 21 -19.56 19.01 -14.18
CA ILE A 21 -18.15 19.40 -14.01
C ILE A 21 -17.33 19.08 -15.28
N SER A 22 -17.56 17.93 -15.91
CA SER A 22 -16.87 17.56 -17.16
C SER A 22 -17.17 18.54 -18.31
N ARG A 23 -18.42 18.99 -18.42
CA ARG A 23 -18.84 20.01 -19.39
C ARG A 23 -18.21 21.37 -19.09
N GLU A 24 -18.20 21.78 -17.82
CA GLU A 24 -17.55 23.03 -17.39
C GLU A 24 -16.06 23.02 -17.73
N ILE A 25 -15.34 21.92 -17.45
CA ILE A 25 -13.92 21.77 -17.80
C ILE A 25 -13.71 21.87 -19.33
N SER A 26 -14.61 21.30 -20.13
CA SER A 26 -14.50 21.33 -21.60
C SER A 26 -14.77 22.72 -22.19
N ASN A 27 -15.55 23.55 -21.49
CA ASN A 27 -15.85 24.93 -21.90
C ASN A 27 -14.78 25.94 -21.45
N LEU A 28 -13.81 25.54 -20.62
CA LEU A 28 -12.72 26.41 -20.20
C LEU A 28 -11.72 26.68 -21.34
N PRO A 29 -11.02 27.84 -21.30
CA PRO A 29 -9.91 28.12 -22.20
C PRO A 29 -8.83 27.03 -22.16
N PRO A 30 -8.06 26.81 -23.25
CA PRO A 30 -7.07 25.74 -23.35
C PRO A 30 -6.01 25.75 -22.23
N GLU A 31 -5.66 26.94 -21.75
CA GLU A 31 -4.73 27.14 -20.64
C GLU A 31 -5.30 26.63 -19.30
N ALA A 32 -6.56 26.95 -19.01
CA ALA A 32 -7.26 26.49 -17.81
C ALA A 32 -7.50 24.96 -17.85
N GLN A 33 -7.76 24.39 -19.03
CA GLN A 33 -7.84 22.93 -19.18
C GLN A 33 -6.53 22.22 -18.83
N ARG A 34 -5.38 22.82 -19.18
CA ARG A 34 -4.06 22.29 -18.77
C ARG A 34 -3.89 22.32 -17.26
N GLN A 35 -4.23 23.43 -16.61
CA GLN A 35 -4.14 23.55 -15.15
C GLN A 35 -4.99 22.49 -14.43
N VAL A 36 -6.20 22.20 -14.91
CA VAL A 36 -7.06 21.14 -14.35
C VAL A 36 -6.42 19.76 -14.52
N LYS A 37 -5.86 19.45 -15.70
CA LYS A 37 -5.17 18.19 -15.96
C LYS A 37 -3.95 18.02 -15.05
N ASP A 38 -3.15 19.07 -14.90
CA ASP A 38 -1.97 19.06 -14.03
C ASP A 38 -2.36 18.89 -12.56
N PHE A 39 -3.45 19.52 -12.13
CA PHE A 39 -3.98 19.35 -10.78
C PHE A 39 -4.51 17.93 -10.53
N ILE A 40 -5.24 17.34 -11.47
CA ILE A 40 -5.68 15.94 -11.40
C ILE A 40 -4.46 15.00 -11.34
N ALA A 41 -3.44 15.24 -12.17
CA ALA A 41 -2.22 14.46 -12.15
C ALA A 41 -1.53 14.55 -10.78
N PHE A 42 -1.41 15.75 -10.21
CA PHE A 42 -0.86 15.98 -8.88
C PHE A 42 -1.64 15.23 -7.78
N LEU A 43 -2.98 15.36 -7.78
CA LEU A 43 -3.84 14.67 -6.82
C LEU A 43 -3.71 13.15 -6.96
N SER A 44 -3.67 12.64 -8.18
CA SER A 44 -3.50 11.20 -8.43
C SER A 44 -2.22 10.66 -7.79
N VAL A 45 -1.08 11.36 -7.95
CA VAL A 45 0.19 10.96 -7.34
C VAL A 45 0.14 11.07 -5.81
N ARG A 46 -0.41 12.19 -5.29
CA ARG A 46 -0.46 12.51 -3.86
C ARG A 46 -1.31 11.52 -3.05
N TYR A 47 -2.37 10.99 -3.65
CA TYR A 47 -3.31 10.08 -2.99
C TYR A 47 -3.11 8.61 -3.37
N LYS A 48 -2.58 8.28 -4.56
CA LYS A 48 -2.19 6.90 -4.92
C LYS A 48 -1.04 6.39 -4.03
N LYS A 49 -0.09 7.26 -3.66
CA LYS A 49 0.97 6.94 -2.68
C LYS A 49 0.44 6.71 -1.26
N LYS A 50 -0.77 7.21 -0.94
CA LYS A 50 -1.42 7.01 0.36
C LYS A 50 -2.23 5.71 0.40
N SER A 51 -2.78 5.26 -0.73
CA SER A 51 -3.45 3.95 -0.84
C SER A 51 -2.46 2.79 -0.98
N GLU A 52 -1.32 2.96 -1.66
CA GLU A 52 -0.27 1.91 -1.73
C GLU A 52 0.50 1.74 -0.40
N LYS A 53 0.40 2.71 0.52
CA LYS A 53 0.84 2.58 1.91
C LYS A 53 -0.16 1.81 2.79
N SER A 54 -1.29 1.34 2.25
CA SER A 54 -2.07 0.31 2.91
C SER A 54 -1.28 -1.01 2.84
N LEU A 55 -0.42 -1.20 3.84
CA LEU A 55 -0.06 -2.50 4.38
C LEU A 55 0.25 -3.55 3.30
N LYS A 56 1.34 -3.37 2.54
CA LYS A 56 2.14 -4.57 2.26
C LYS A 56 2.51 -5.07 3.65
N LYS A 57 1.79 -6.09 4.16
CA LYS A 57 2.20 -6.83 5.34
C LYS A 57 3.62 -7.25 5.05
N ILE A 58 4.58 -6.52 5.61
CA ILE A 58 5.95 -6.99 5.67
C ILE A 58 5.78 -8.34 6.38
N PRO A 59 6.14 -9.46 5.73
CA PRO A 59 6.09 -10.74 6.39
C PRO A 59 6.80 -10.60 7.73
N SER A 60 6.34 -11.31 8.76
CA SER A 60 7.16 -11.42 9.97
C SER A 60 8.56 -11.83 9.51
N LEU A 61 9.61 -11.18 10.02
CA LEU A 61 11.00 -11.44 9.60
C LEU A 61 11.35 -12.94 9.70
N SER A 62 10.68 -13.68 10.59
CA SER A 62 10.75 -15.15 10.72
C SER A 62 10.19 -15.94 9.53
N LYS A 63 9.45 -15.31 8.62
CA LYS A 63 8.85 -15.91 7.42
C LYS A 63 9.53 -15.43 6.14
N GLU A 64 10.54 -14.57 6.24
CA GLU A 64 11.34 -14.17 5.09
C GLU A 64 12.44 -15.21 4.87
N SER A 65 12.46 -15.83 3.68
CA SER A 65 13.58 -16.67 3.29
C SER A 65 14.83 -15.81 3.17
N PHE A 66 15.98 -16.26 3.69
CA PHE A 66 17.25 -15.57 3.48
C PHE A 66 17.53 -15.45 1.97
N VAL A 67 17.72 -14.22 1.51
CA VAL A 67 17.96 -13.92 0.09
C VAL A 67 19.43 -13.52 -0.09
N GLY A 68 20.11 -14.08 -1.09
CA GLY A 68 21.49 -13.72 -1.48
C GLY A 68 22.50 -14.84 -1.27
N ILE A 69 23.76 -14.48 -0.94
CA ILE A 69 24.92 -15.38 -0.76
C ILE A 69 24.72 -16.48 0.31
N TRP A 70 23.65 -16.36 1.07
CA TRP A 70 23.34 -17.12 2.26
C TRP A 70 22.23 -18.15 2.03
N LYS A 71 21.61 -18.13 0.85
CA LYS A 71 20.49 -19.01 0.49
C LYS A 71 20.89 -20.48 0.41
N ASP A 72 22.10 -20.76 -0.09
CA ASP A 72 22.58 -22.12 -0.35
C ASP A 72 23.37 -22.70 0.82
N ARG A 73 23.33 -22.04 1.99
CA ARG A 73 24.01 -22.49 3.20
C ARG A 73 23.07 -23.29 4.10
N GLU A 74 23.27 -24.59 4.11
CA GLU A 74 22.53 -25.54 4.97
C GLU A 74 22.70 -25.22 6.46
N ASP A 75 23.86 -24.68 6.87
CA ASP A 75 24.11 -24.33 8.28
C ASP A 75 23.32 -23.10 8.75
N MET A 76 22.57 -22.44 7.87
CA MET A 76 21.76 -21.26 8.16
C MET A 76 20.25 -21.49 8.04
N GLU A 77 19.82 -22.75 7.93
CA GLU A 77 18.41 -23.15 8.06
C GLU A 77 17.85 -22.81 9.46
N ASP A 78 18.68 -22.94 10.51
CA ASP A 78 18.41 -22.46 11.86
C ASP A 78 19.37 -21.32 12.22
N SER A 79 18.99 -20.10 11.82
CA SER A 79 19.80 -18.90 12.03
C SER A 79 20.05 -18.60 13.50
N ASP A 80 19.11 -18.94 14.39
CA ASP A 80 19.22 -18.67 15.82
C ASP A 80 20.27 -19.56 16.46
N ASN A 81 20.28 -20.84 16.11
CA ASN A 81 21.28 -21.79 16.59
C ASN A 81 22.65 -21.51 15.97
N TRP A 82 22.72 -21.16 14.68
CA TRP A 82 23.96 -20.76 14.02
C TRP A 82 24.62 -19.56 14.72
N LEU A 83 23.86 -18.50 15.00
CA LEU A 83 24.36 -17.31 15.70
C LEU A 83 24.83 -17.64 17.12
N ARG A 84 24.12 -18.51 17.85
CA ARG A 84 24.50 -18.91 19.21
C ARG A 84 25.80 -19.71 19.21
N ASN A 85 25.95 -20.66 18.30
CA ASN A 85 27.17 -21.48 18.19
C ASN A 85 28.36 -20.64 17.73
N LYS A 86 28.15 -19.72 16.77
CA LYS A 86 29.19 -18.79 16.35
C LYS A 86 29.60 -17.84 17.47
N ARG A 87 28.67 -17.32 18.26
CA ARG A 87 28.99 -16.47 19.41
C ARG A 87 29.84 -17.23 20.43
N LYS A 88 29.46 -18.47 20.77
CA LYS A 88 30.26 -19.32 21.68
C LYS A 88 31.67 -19.58 21.16
N THR A 89 31.80 -19.86 19.87
CA THR A 89 33.08 -20.22 19.25
C THR A 89 34.03 -19.03 19.13
N GLU A 90 33.52 -17.86 18.73
CA GLU A 90 34.35 -16.70 18.39
C GLU A 90 34.50 -15.70 19.55
N TRP A 91 33.51 -15.62 20.44
CA TRP A 91 33.42 -14.59 21.49
C TRP A 91 33.33 -15.14 22.92
N GLY A 92 33.25 -16.47 23.09
CA GLY A 92 33.07 -17.12 24.39
C GLY A 92 31.61 -17.20 24.86
N GLU A 93 31.37 -17.81 26.02
CA GLU A 93 30.01 -18.00 26.53
C GLU A 93 29.37 -16.65 26.91
N PRO A 94 28.10 -16.41 26.54
CA PRO A 94 27.38 -15.25 27.01
C PRO A 94 27.23 -15.31 28.52
N ILE A 95 27.70 -14.29 29.22
CA ILE A 95 27.51 -14.12 30.65
C ILE A 95 26.00 -13.89 30.86
N VAL A 96 25.33 -14.83 31.52
CA VAL A 96 23.89 -14.81 31.80
C VAL A 96 23.57 -13.84 32.93
#